data_AF-A0A3D2JXI3-F1
#
_entry.id   AF-A0A3D2JXI3-F1
#
_cell.length_a   1.000
_cell.length_b   1.000
_cell.length_c   1.000
_cell.angle_alpha   90.00
_cell.angle_beta   90.00
_cell.angle_gamma   90.00
#
_symmetry.space_group_name_H-M   'P 1'
#
loop_
_entity.id
_entity.type
_entity.pdbx_description
1 polymer ?
#
loop_
_entity_poly.entity_id
_entity_poly.type
_entity_poly.pdbx_seq_one_letter_code
_entity_poly.pdbx_strand_id
1 'polypeptide(L)' 'TPQGPGAYYWAGAAGTSFWIDPVNDIFWLSMIQAQGQRRPGSANAGVIARDLIYQSLEN' A
#
# COMPACT_ATOMS: atom_id res chain seq x y z
N THR A 1 9.43 1.48 8.71
CA THR A 1 8.01 1.23 8.43
C THR A 1 7.61 -0.02 9.19
N PRO A 2 6.32 -0.27 9.51
CA PRO A 2 5.91 -1.50 10.22
C PRO A 2 6.08 -2.79 9.39
N GLN A 3 6.60 -2.69 8.17
CA GLN A 3 6.86 -3.85 7.30
C GLN A 3 7.98 -4.72 7.88
N GLY A 4 7.80 -6.03 7.77
CA GLY A 4 8.81 -7.02 8.15
C GLY A 4 10.07 -6.96 7.26
N PRO A 5 11.19 -7.49 7.76
CA PRO A 5 12.40 -7.67 6.96
C PRO A 5 12.12 -8.44 5.66
N GLY A 6 12.70 -7.99 4.55
CA GLY A 6 12.54 -8.65 3.25
C GLY A 6 11.23 -8.32 2.51
N ALA A 7 10.52 -7.26 2.92
CA ALA A 7 9.35 -6.78 2.19
C ALA A 7 9.71 -6.23 0.79
N TYR A 8 8.87 -6.56 -0.19
CA TYR A 8 8.97 -6.07 -1.56
C TYR A 8 7.89 -5.02 -1.82
N TYR A 9 8.21 -3.98 -2.58
CA TYR A 9 7.27 -2.93 -2.92
C TYR A 9 7.52 -2.42 -4.34
N TRP A 10 6.44 -2.09 -5.04
CA TRP A 10 6.50 -1.38 -6.30
C TRP A 10 5.31 -0.43 -6.45
N ALA A 11 5.58 0.73 -7.04
CA ALA A 11 4.55 1.67 -7.48
C ALA A 11 4.70 1.95 -8.97
N GLY A 12 3.58 1.82 -9.67
CA GLY A 12 3.44 2.05 -11.09
C GLY A 12 2.65 3.31 -11.44
N ALA A 13 2.46 3.49 -12.74
CA ALA A 13 1.64 4.57 -13.29
C ALA A 13 0.15 4.38 -12.93
N ALA A 14 -0.60 5.49 -13.01
CA ALA A 14 -2.05 5.52 -12.83
C ALA A 14 -2.58 4.95 -11.51
N GLY A 15 -1.74 4.81 -10.48
CA GLY A 15 -2.12 4.35 -9.15
C GLY A 15 -2.08 2.84 -8.94
N THR A 16 -1.43 2.09 -9.85
CA THR A 16 -1.16 0.67 -9.63
C THR A 16 0.01 0.50 -8.66
N SER A 17 -0.09 -0.39 -7.67
CA SER A 17 1.04 -0.73 -6.80
C SER A 17 0.88 -2.13 -6.21
N PHE A 18 1.97 -2.69 -5.72
CA PHE A 18 1.93 -3.89 -4.88
C PHE A 18 2.91 -3.79 -3.72
N TRP A 19 2.63 -4.53 -2.65
CA TRP A 19 3.65 -4.89 -1.66
C TRP A 19 3.47 -6.34 -1.21
N ILE A 20 4.55 -6.95 -0.78
CA ILE A 20 4.59 -8.30 -0.23
C ILE A 20 5.43 -8.24 1.04
N ASP A 21 4.89 -8.69 2.16
CA ASP A 21 5.58 -8.81 3.44
C ASP A 21 5.54 -10.27 3.89
N PRO A 22 6.63 -11.03 3.66
CA PRO A 22 6.65 -12.46 3.94
C PRO A 22 6.67 -12.78 5.44
N VAL A 23 7.08 -11.83 6.30
CA VAL A 23 7.14 -12.05 7.75
C VAL A 23 5.76 -12.03 8.38
N ASN A 24 4.88 -11.19 7.84
CA ASN A 24 3.50 -11.05 8.30
C ASN A 24 2.48 -11.81 7.43
N ASP A 25 2.93 -12.62 6.47
CA ASP A 25 2.10 -13.36 5.50
C ASP A 25 1.10 -12.46 4.74
N ILE A 26 1.59 -11.31 4.26
CA ILE A 26 0.77 -10.33 3.55
C ILE A 26 1.23 -10.19 2.11
N PHE A 27 0.26 -10.16 1.20
CA PHE A 27 0.42 -9.52 -0.10
C PHE A 27 -0.74 -8.56 -0.35
N TRP A 28 -0.46 -7.49 -1.10
CA TRP A 28 -1.48 -6.55 -1.52
C TRP A 28 -1.24 -6.11 -2.95
N LEU A 29 -2.35 -5.95 -3.67
CA LEU A 29 -2.41 -5.39 -5.00
C LEU A 29 -3.36 -4.19 -5.00
N SER A 30 -2.84 -3.00 -5.28
CA SER A 30 -3.64 -1.79 -5.46
C SER A 30 -3.84 -1.54 -6.95
N MET A 31 -5.10 -1.41 -7.37
CA MET A 31 -5.46 -0.97 -8.72
C MET A 31 -6.54 0.10 -8.61
N ILE A 32 -6.19 1.35 -8.90
CA ILE A 32 -7.14 2.47 -8.95
C ILE A 32 -7.08 3.11 -10.34
N GLN A 33 -8.12 3.86 -10.69
CA GLN A 33 -8.19 4.61 -11.95
C GLN A 33 -7.73 6.05 -11.72
N ALA A 34 -6.47 6.24 -11.35
CA ALA A 34 -5.92 7.54 -10.95
C ALA A 34 -4.84 8.04 -11.94
N GLN A 35 -5.22 8.20 -13.20
CA GLN A 35 -4.33 8.76 -14.20
C GLN A 35 -4.17 10.28 -14.01
N GLY A 36 -2.91 10.76 -14.06
CA GLY A 36 -2.59 12.19 -13.98
C GLY A 36 -2.27 12.67 -12.55
N GLN A 37 -2.29 13.99 -12.37
CA GLN A 37 -1.97 14.60 -11.08
C GLN A 37 -3.04 14.28 -10.05
N ARG A 38 -2.59 13.98 -8.82
CA ARG A 38 -3.48 13.71 -7.71
C ARG A 38 -4.28 14.97 -7.35
N ARG A 39 -5.60 14.84 -7.22
CA ARG A 39 -6.48 15.96 -6.85
C ARG A 39 -6.13 16.49 -5.45
N PRO A 40 -6.12 17.83 -5.24
CA PRO A 40 -5.95 18.40 -3.90
C PRO A 40 -6.97 17.80 -2.92
N GLY A 41 -6.50 17.43 -1.71
CA GLY A 41 -7.35 16.83 -0.67
C GLY A 41 -7.76 15.37 -0.88
N SER A 42 -7.41 14.74 -2.01
CA SER A 42 -7.67 13.31 -2.19
C SER A 42 -6.84 12.46 -1.21
N ALA A 43 -7.40 11.33 -0.78
CA ALA A 43 -6.76 10.39 0.14
C ALA A 43 -5.60 9.60 -0.53
N ASN A 44 -4.60 9.18 0.26
CA ASN A 44 -3.52 8.31 -0.24
C ASN A 44 -3.92 6.88 0.05
N ALA A 45 -4.70 6.27 -0.84
CA ALA A 45 -5.28 4.95 -0.60
C ALA A 45 -4.21 3.90 -0.23
N GLY A 46 -3.04 3.91 -0.89
CA GLY A 46 -1.97 2.96 -0.59
C GLY A 46 -1.35 3.13 0.80
N VAL A 47 -1.17 4.37 1.27
CA VAL A 47 -0.66 4.62 2.64
C VAL A 47 -1.71 4.25 3.67
N ILE A 48 -2.97 4.67 3.47
CA ILE A 48 -4.07 4.39 4.39
C ILE A 48 -4.28 2.87 4.53
N ALA A 49 -4.31 2.14 3.41
CA ALA A 49 -4.45 0.68 3.44
C ALA A 49 -3.33 0.05 4.25
N ARG A 50 -2.08 0.46 4.00
CA ARG A 50 -0.92 -0.07 4.73
C ARG A 50 -1.04 0.19 6.23
N ASP A 51 -1.33 1.43 6.63
CA ASP A 51 -1.39 1.80 8.04
C ASP A 51 -2.52 1.05 8.77
N LEU A 52 -3.70 0.93 8.15
CA LEU A 52 -4.82 0.17 8.72
C LEU A 52 -4.53 -1.33 8.83
N ILE A 53 -3.88 -1.93 7.82
CA ILE A 53 -3.55 -3.35 7.82
C ILE A 53 -2.56 -3.65 8.95
N TYR A 54 -1.47 -2.90 9.07
CA TYR A 54 -0.50 -3.15 10.15
C TYR A 54 -1.09 -2.86 11.53
N GLN A 55 -1.92 -1.82 11.68
CA GLN A 55 -2.64 -1.58 12.92
C GLN A 55 -3.57 -2.75 13.29
N SER A 56 -4.17 -3.43 12.31
CA SER A 56 -5.03 -4.59 12.55
C SER A 56 -4.29 -5.85 13.01
N LEU A 57 -2.97 -5.92 12.80
CA LEU A 57 -2.15 -7.04 13.29
C LEU A 57 -1.79 -6.89 14.78
N GLU A 58 -1.81 -5.67 15.30
CA GLU A 58 -1.43 -5.35 16.68
C GLU A 58 -2.60 -5.44 17.67
N ASN A 59 -3.85 -5.55 17.19
CA ASN A 59 -5.08 -5.65 17.99
C ASN A 59 -5.66 -7.06 17.98
#